data_AF-A0A1I3K115-F1
#
_entry.id   AF-A0A1I3K115-F1
#
_cell.length_a   1.000
_cell.length_b   1.000
_cell.length_c   1.000
_cell.angle_alpha   90.00
_cell.angle_beta   90.00
_cell.angle_gamma   90.00
#
_symmetry.space_group_name_H-M   'P 1'
#
loop_
_entity.id
_entity.type
_entity.pdbx_description
1 polymer ?
#
loop_
_entity_poly.entity_id
_entity_poly.type
_entity_poly.pdbx_seq_one_letter_code
_entity_poly.pdbx_strand_id
1 'polypeptide(L)'
;MSERPLSVAQGDSSSAGNTTSPRRKWRIVDLLLVGLLVLIAVSQVLVWNVWEPALGLSIKNLVSYSEYGLAAIAVTAWWFLFAPVSRNTRLLIGLPVLLLAATWGASIRRVDLSGDMAMTFRYRWQPETRSDFTKPKDAPTQPVSAENIAVPVAMPEDMPAFRGVNRDGNIVSPPLMTDWTAHPLKELWRKPCGGGYGSFAVVGDFAVSLEQRGADEAIVCYDVKDGRERWEYRYPSDFFEALGGEGPRSTPTIEGNRVYSFGAFGDLCCLDFLTGEKIWHVNGLQQFGTPNCIWGMTSSPLVFEGNVIVNVGGLTGDGLAAYKIEDGTLVWHGQGLTSPVVTSNFATGPTAVTAAGKSAAGYSSPMLRTLHGQLQLLNFDGTALRGCDPSTGRQLWSFPWVAGDNVSVAQPIVFDDGRIFISTSYGKGSCMLQVKRDADNWTADEIWSNINMRCKFTSPVLIDGSLYGIDEGIMVCLDPSTGKRKWKGGKTGLRGRYDHGQILRIDTQIIALTETGTLVLIAASPESLQELATHRVLPDDKVWNTPAIARGKLFVRNANEMACYELPVGKE
;
A
#
# COMPACT_ATOMS: atom_id res chain seq x y z
N MET A 1 63.14 28.23 83.48
CA MET A 1 63.08 29.36 84.44
C MET A 1 62.11 30.36 83.82
N SER A 2 61.06 30.74 84.56
CA SER A 2 60.00 31.72 84.21
C SER A 2 59.06 31.32 83.06
N GLU A 3 57.77 31.67 83.02
CA GLU A 3 56.65 31.74 83.96
C GLU A 3 55.42 32.01 83.05
N ARG A 4 54.22 31.62 83.50
CA ARG A 4 52.90 31.83 82.87
C ARG A 4 52.53 33.35 82.86
N PRO A 5 51.56 33.85 82.04
CA PRO A 5 50.15 33.50 82.24
C PRO A 5 49.20 33.48 81.03
N LEU A 6 48.10 32.75 81.26
CA LEU A 6 46.82 32.81 80.57
C LEU A 6 46.16 34.19 80.79
N SER A 7 45.54 34.74 79.74
CA SER A 7 44.37 35.62 79.90
C SER A 7 43.25 35.15 78.98
N VAL A 8 42.04 35.14 79.57
CA VAL A 8 40.76 34.83 78.94
C VAL A 8 40.06 36.16 78.68
N ALA A 9 39.49 36.35 77.49
CA ALA A 9 38.33 37.20 77.27
C ALA A 9 37.60 36.78 75.98
N GLN A 10 36.27 36.86 76.04
CA GLN A 10 35.25 36.29 75.15
C GLN A 10 35.01 37.11 73.86
N GLY A 11 34.36 36.46 72.90
CA GLY A 11 33.46 37.11 71.93
C GLY A 11 33.95 37.10 70.48
N ASP A 12 33.55 36.12 69.68
CA ASP A 12 32.40 36.29 68.77
C ASP A 12 32.28 35.13 67.78
N SER A 13 31.04 34.72 67.60
CA SER A 13 30.58 33.71 66.67
C SER A 13 30.40 34.29 65.26
N SER A 14 30.30 33.39 64.28
CA SER A 14 30.07 33.62 62.83
C SER A 14 31.35 33.85 62.01
N SER A 15 31.60 33.21 60.86
CA SER A 15 30.69 32.61 59.91
C SER A 15 31.40 31.48 59.15
N ALA A 16 30.76 30.30 59.09
CA ALA A 16 31.09 29.29 58.10
C ALA A 16 30.77 29.89 56.72
N GLY A 17 31.80 30.08 55.89
CA GLY A 17 31.68 30.55 54.52
C GLY A 17 30.84 29.57 53.70
N ASN A 18 29.54 29.86 53.61
CA ASN A 18 28.62 29.20 52.69
C ASN A 18 29.04 29.58 51.26
N THR A 19 29.84 28.74 50.59
CA THR A 19 30.09 28.86 49.15
C THR A 19 28.83 28.43 48.40
N THR A 20 27.81 29.30 48.40
CA THR A 20 26.69 29.16 47.47
C THR A 20 27.22 29.45 46.07
N SER A 21 27.33 28.43 45.23
CA SER A 21 27.59 28.58 43.80
C SER A 21 26.62 29.64 43.22
N PRO A 22 27.08 30.62 42.44
CA PRO A 22 26.17 31.64 41.90
C PRO A 22 25.13 30.96 41.01
N ARG A 23 23.85 31.06 41.39
CA ARG A 23 22.72 30.60 40.56
C ARG A 23 22.75 31.37 39.25
N ARG A 24 23.05 30.68 38.15
CA ARG A 24 23.05 31.26 36.80
C ARG A 24 21.68 31.86 36.50
N LYS A 25 21.61 33.18 36.31
CA LYS A 25 20.40 33.86 35.85
C LYS A 25 20.17 33.52 34.37
N TRP A 26 19.03 32.91 34.08
CA TRP A 26 18.62 32.57 32.72
C TRP A 26 18.43 33.84 31.89
N ARG A 27 19.00 33.86 30.68
CA ARG A 27 18.74 34.96 29.73
C ARG A 27 17.35 34.78 29.14
N ILE A 28 16.72 35.88 28.71
CA ILE A 28 15.41 35.83 28.03
C ILE A 28 15.45 34.84 26.86
N VAL A 29 16.53 34.85 26.07
CA VAL A 29 16.69 33.94 24.93
C VAL A 29 16.78 32.45 25.35
N ASP A 30 17.34 32.15 26.53
CA ASP A 30 17.38 30.79 27.06
C ASP A 30 15.96 30.33 27.46
N LEU A 31 15.18 31.23 28.08
CA LEU A 31 13.78 30.97 28.44
C LEU A 31 12.89 30.81 27.20
N LEU A 32 13.13 31.58 26.14
CA LEU A 32 12.40 31.45 24.87
C LEU A 32 12.66 30.09 24.20
N LEU A 33 13.90 29.61 24.17
CA LEU A 33 14.21 28.28 23.65
C LEU A 33 13.53 27.18 24.47
N VAL A 34 13.64 27.23 25.80
CA VAL A 34 12.98 26.25 26.68
C VAL A 34 11.46 26.29 26.48
N GLY A 35 10.88 27.48 26.41
CA GLY A 35 9.45 27.66 26.12
C GLY A 35 9.04 27.03 24.79
N LEU A 36 9.80 27.25 23.71
CA LEU A 36 9.57 26.61 22.42
C LEU A 36 9.63 25.08 22.50
N LEU A 37 10.64 24.52 23.16
CA LEU A 37 10.79 23.07 23.31
C LEU A 37 9.67 22.45 24.14
N VAL A 38 9.20 23.13 25.19
CA VAL A 38 8.04 22.72 25.98
C VAL A 38 6.77 22.78 25.13
N LEU A 39 6.57 23.83 24.35
CA LEU A 39 5.42 23.95 23.43
C LEU A 39 5.41 22.82 22.40
N ILE A 40 6.55 22.49 21.81
CA ILE A 40 6.68 21.35 20.89
C ILE A 40 6.38 20.04 21.63
N ALA A 41 6.91 19.81 22.82
CA ALA A 41 6.62 18.60 23.59
C ALA A 41 5.12 18.45 23.92
N VAL A 42 4.46 19.54 24.31
CA VAL A 42 3.00 19.56 24.54
C VAL A 42 2.25 19.33 23.22
N SER A 43 2.67 19.98 22.14
CA SER A 43 2.11 19.77 20.79
C SER A 43 2.16 18.31 20.39
N GLN A 44 3.30 17.63 20.59
CA GLN A 44 3.45 16.21 20.30
C GLN A 44 2.47 15.34 21.11
N VAL A 45 2.28 15.61 22.39
CA VAL A 45 1.29 14.89 23.20
C VAL A 45 -0.12 15.08 22.63
N LEU A 46 -0.49 16.32 22.24
CA LEU A 46 -1.80 16.61 21.66
C LEU A 46 -1.99 15.96 20.28
N VAL A 47 -1.00 16.05 19.40
CA VAL A 47 -1.02 15.44 18.05
C VAL A 47 -1.21 13.93 18.13
N TRP A 48 -0.50 13.25 19.03
CA TRP A 48 -0.54 11.80 19.10
C TRP A 48 -1.73 11.24 19.88
N ASN A 49 -2.20 11.93 20.92
CA ASN A 49 -3.23 11.41 21.82
C ASN A 49 -4.62 12.03 21.68
N VAL A 50 -4.73 13.23 21.08
CA VAL A 50 -5.99 13.99 21.07
C VAL A 50 -6.48 14.28 19.66
N TRP A 51 -5.58 14.62 18.73
CA TRP A 51 -5.95 15.02 17.39
C TRP A 51 -6.07 13.81 16.45
N GLU A 52 -7.22 13.66 15.78
CA GLU A 52 -7.43 12.67 14.70
C GLU A 52 -7.71 13.40 13.38
N PRO A 53 -6.67 13.71 12.58
CA PRO A 53 -6.86 14.40 11.30
C PRO A 53 -7.46 13.46 10.24
N ALA A 54 -8.09 14.04 9.21
CA ALA A 54 -8.74 13.29 8.13
C ALA A 54 -7.78 12.36 7.35
N LEU A 55 -6.50 12.72 7.21
CA LEU A 55 -5.47 11.89 6.57
C LEU A 55 -4.69 11.01 7.58
N GLY A 56 -5.22 10.84 8.80
CA GLY A 56 -4.67 9.92 9.79
C GLY A 56 -3.20 10.16 10.14
N LEU A 57 -2.42 9.07 10.16
CA LEU A 57 -1.00 9.09 10.57
C LEU A 57 -0.12 9.95 9.66
N SER A 58 -0.49 10.11 8.39
CA SER A 58 0.27 10.90 7.41
C SER A 58 0.44 12.36 7.85
N ILE A 59 -0.64 12.99 8.30
CA ILE A 59 -0.57 14.38 8.81
C ILE A 59 0.19 14.45 10.13
N LYS A 60 0.01 13.47 11.03
CA LYS A 60 0.72 13.45 12.33
C LYS A 60 2.23 13.41 12.11
N ASN A 61 2.71 12.53 11.23
CA ASN A 61 4.12 12.42 10.88
C ASN A 61 4.66 13.72 10.28
N LEU A 62 3.95 14.34 9.33
CA LEU A 62 4.40 15.59 8.70
C LEU A 62 4.53 16.73 9.71
N VAL A 63 3.58 16.88 10.63
CA VAL A 63 3.62 17.88 11.70
C VAL A 63 4.80 17.59 12.64
N SER A 64 4.94 16.34 13.11
CA SER A 64 6.06 15.94 13.97
C SER A 64 7.42 16.22 13.34
N TYR A 65 7.63 15.85 12.08
CA TYR A 65 8.90 16.11 11.39
C TYR A 65 9.19 17.61 11.22
N SER A 66 8.16 18.40 10.93
CA SER A 66 8.29 19.86 10.80
C SER A 66 8.69 20.49 12.14
N GLU A 67 8.06 20.08 13.24
CA GLU A 67 8.39 20.56 14.59
C GLU A 67 9.81 20.13 15.02
N TYR A 68 10.21 18.89 14.73
CA TYR A 68 11.57 18.42 15.03
C TYR A 68 12.63 19.19 14.22
N GLY A 69 12.36 19.48 12.94
CA GLY A 69 13.23 20.32 12.11
C GLY A 69 13.39 21.74 12.67
N LEU A 70 12.28 22.38 13.06
CA LEU A 70 12.29 23.70 13.68
C LEU A 70 13.04 23.70 15.02
N ALA A 71 12.83 22.68 15.85
CA ALA A 71 13.55 22.51 17.11
C ALA A 71 15.06 22.37 16.87
N ALA A 72 15.47 21.54 15.90
CA ALA A 72 16.88 21.35 15.56
C ALA A 72 17.55 22.66 15.09
N ILE A 73 16.87 23.45 14.26
CA ILE A 73 17.36 24.77 13.80
C ILE A 73 17.48 25.73 14.99
N ALA A 74 16.45 25.82 15.84
CA ALA A 74 16.43 26.73 16.99
C ALA A 74 17.52 26.39 18.01
N VAL A 75 17.70 25.11 18.34
CA VAL A 75 18.75 24.62 19.25
C VAL A 75 20.13 24.90 18.67
N THR A 76 20.32 24.66 17.36
CA THR A 76 21.60 24.93 16.68
C THR A 76 21.92 26.42 16.71
N ALA A 77 20.98 27.28 16.33
CA ALA A 77 21.17 28.73 16.37
C ALA A 77 21.46 29.23 17.80
N TRP A 78 20.72 28.73 18.79
CA TRP A 78 20.96 29.05 20.19
C TRP A 78 22.36 28.62 20.66
N TRP A 79 22.81 27.43 20.27
CA TRP A 79 24.13 26.92 20.63
C TRP A 79 25.25 27.87 20.19
N PHE A 80 25.24 28.29 18.93
CA PHE A 80 26.31 29.14 18.39
C PHE A 80 26.22 30.60 18.86
N LEU A 81 25.01 31.15 18.99
CA LEU A 81 24.81 32.57 19.26
C LEU A 81 24.73 32.89 20.77
N PHE A 82 24.07 32.04 21.56
CA PHE A 82 23.62 32.42 22.90
C PHE A 82 24.09 31.51 24.04
N ALA A 83 24.51 30.27 23.76
CA ALA A 83 24.92 29.31 24.79
C ALA A 83 25.96 29.89 25.77
N PRO A 84 25.84 29.64 27.08
CA PRO A 84 26.63 30.27 28.15
C PRO A 84 28.09 29.79 28.25
N VAL A 85 28.69 29.39 27.15
CA VAL A 85 30.07 28.89 27.08
C VAL A 85 30.90 29.76 26.15
N SER A 86 32.23 29.67 26.26
CA SER A 86 33.14 30.46 25.44
C SER A 86 32.92 30.21 23.95
N ARG A 87 33.20 31.21 23.10
CA ARG A 87 33.12 31.06 21.64
C ARG A 87 33.90 29.84 21.14
N ASN A 88 35.08 29.61 21.70
CA ASN A 88 35.92 28.47 21.34
C ASN A 88 35.26 27.15 21.70
N THR A 89 34.60 27.05 22.86
CA THR A 89 33.83 25.86 23.26
C THR A 89 32.63 25.62 22.34
N ARG A 90 31.90 26.68 21.97
CA ARG A 90 30.77 26.57 21.03
C ARG A 90 31.22 26.03 19.68
N LEU A 91 32.35 26.51 19.16
CA LEU A 91 32.92 26.05 17.90
C LEU A 91 33.49 24.63 18.02
N LEU A 92 34.24 24.34 19.09
CA LEU A 92 34.88 23.05 19.32
C LEU A 92 33.88 21.89 19.42
N ILE A 93 32.69 22.13 19.99
CA ILE A 93 31.63 21.11 20.10
C ILE A 93 30.65 21.21 18.93
N GLY A 94 30.24 22.43 18.59
CA GLY A 94 29.20 22.67 17.59
C GLY A 94 29.63 22.29 16.18
N LEU A 95 30.88 22.58 15.78
CA LEU A 95 31.36 22.25 14.43
C LEU A 95 31.43 20.73 14.20
N PRO A 96 31.96 19.90 15.13
CA PRO A 96 31.86 18.44 14.99
C PRO A 96 30.42 17.93 14.93
N VAL A 97 29.50 18.47 15.73
CA VAL A 97 28.08 18.06 15.68
C VAL A 97 27.46 18.42 14.32
N LEU A 98 27.73 19.62 13.79
CA LEU A 98 27.30 20.01 12.45
C LEU A 98 27.94 19.15 11.37
N LEU A 99 29.23 18.81 11.51
CA LEU A 99 29.92 17.93 10.58
C LEU A 99 29.34 16.50 10.62
N LEU A 100 28.99 15.98 11.79
CA LEU A 100 28.30 14.70 11.94
C LEU A 100 26.91 14.73 11.29
N ALA A 101 26.14 15.80 11.52
CA ALA A 101 24.84 15.97 10.86
C ALA A 101 24.98 16.12 9.33
N ALA A 102 25.99 16.85 8.87
CA ALA A 102 26.27 17.03 7.45
C ALA A 102 26.78 15.74 6.78
N THR A 103 27.61 14.96 7.47
CA THR A 103 28.09 13.65 6.98
C THR A 103 26.98 12.62 6.99
N TRP A 104 26.11 12.61 7.99
CA TRP A 104 24.87 11.82 7.99
C TRP A 104 23.97 12.24 6.83
N GLY A 105 23.73 13.55 6.63
CA GLY A 105 22.98 14.07 5.48
C GLY A 105 23.60 13.68 4.13
N ALA A 106 24.91 13.81 3.99
CA ALA A 106 25.65 13.41 2.80
C ALA A 106 25.62 11.90 2.57
N SER A 107 25.45 11.10 3.64
CA SER A 107 25.30 9.65 3.53
C SER A 107 23.94 9.22 2.99
N ILE A 108 22.92 10.07 3.09
CA ILE A 108 21.60 9.81 2.53
C ILE A 108 21.68 9.99 1.01
N ARG A 109 21.30 8.95 0.27
CA ARG A 109 21.12 8.99 -1.19
C ARG A 109 19.74 9.54 -1.53
N ARG A 110 18.71 9.03 -0.84
CA ARG A 110 17.30 9.35 -1.08
C ARG A 110 16.51 9.28 0.22
N VAL A 111 15.50 10.13 0.34
CA VAL A 111 14.48 10.05 1.39
C VAL A 111 13.22 9.50 0.74
N ASP A 112 12.76 8.36 1.24
CA ASP A 112 11.52 7.72 0.82
C ASP A 112 10.45 7.89 1.88
N LEU A 113 9.20 7.83 1.48
CA LEU A 113 8.04 7.94 2.36
C LEU A 113 7.29 6.62 2.40
N SER A 114 6.98 6.13 3.61
CA SER A 114 6.04 5.00 3.78
C SER A 114 4.62 5.42 3.37
N GLY A 115 3.67 4.48 3.37
CA GLY A 115 2.27 4.83 3.06
C GLY A 115 1.65 5.78 4.09
N ASP A 116 2.28 5.96 5.26
CA ASP A 116 1.93 6.96 6.28
C ASP A 116 2.85 8.19 6.28
N MET A 117 3.54 8.46 5.16
CA MET A 117 4.46 9.59 5.05
C MET A 117 5.59 9.58 6.08
N ALA A 118 5.92 8.41 6.66
CA ALA A 118 7.06 8.29 7.55
C ALA A 118 8.36 8.35 6.73
N MET A 119 9.32 9.17 7.16
CA MET A 119 10.60 9.30 6.46
C MET A 119 11.44 8.04 6.66
N THR A 120 11.82 7.41 5.55
CA THR A 120 12.76 6.30 5.48
C THR A 120 13.99 6.76 4.72
N PHE A 121 15.17 6.47 5.25
CA PHE A 121 16.43 6.94 4.67
C PHE A 121 17.09 5.81 3.89
N ARG A 122 17.34 6.06 2.59
CA ARG A 122 18.16 5.19 1.76
C ARG A 122 19.57 5.74 1.72
N TYR A 123 20.52 4.97 2.21
CA TYR A 123 21.91 5.39 2.34
C TYR A 123 22.73 5.06 1.09
N ARG A 124 23.78 5.83 0.83
CA ARG A 124 24.64 5.69 -0.36
C ARG A 124 25.35 4.34 -0.48
N TRP A 125 25.51 3.60 0.60
CA TRP A 125 26.08 2.25 0.59
C TRP A 125 25.05 1.13 0.43
N GLN A 126 23.76 1.43 0.47
CA GLN A 126 22.72 0.44 0.22
C GLN A 126 22.64 0.12 -1.29
N PRO A 127 22.30 -1.13 -1.65
CA PRO A 127 22.01 -1.49 -3.04
C PRO A 127 20.94 -0.56 -3.60
N GLU A 128 21.09 -0.18 -4.86
CA GLU A 128 20.09 0.63 -5.56
C GLU A 128 18.78 -0.15 -5.69
N THR A 129 17.67 0.53 -5.41
CA THR A 129 16.36 0.14 -5.97
C THR A 129 16.50 0.30 -7.48
N ARG A 130 16.81 -0.80 -8.17
CA ARG A 130 17.41 -0.77 -9.50
C ARG A 130 16.41 -0.27 -10.57
N SER A 131 16.35 1.04 -10.74
CA SER A 131 15.83 1.64 -11.97
C SER A 131 16.68 1.22 -13.18
N ASP A 132 17.90 0.72 -12.97
CA ASP A 132 18.78 0.13 -13.98
C ASP A 132 18.68 -1.40 -14.07
N PHE A 133 17.66 -2.03 -13.47
CA PHE A 133 17.52 -3.49 -13.51
C PHE A 133 17.37 -3.92 -14.97
N THR A 134 18.44 -4.55 -15.45
CA THR A 134 18.51 -5.15 -16.77
C THR A 134 18.35 -6.65 -16.61
N LYS A 135 17.79 -7.25 -17.67
CA LYS A 135 17.52 -8.68 -17.79
C LYS A 135 18.65 -9.54 -17.17
N PRO A 136 18.33 -10.52 -16.29
CA PRO A 136 19.34 -11.39 -15.67
C PRO A 136 20.23 -12.09 -16.70
N LYS A 137 21.50 -12.32 -16.37
CA LYS A 137 22.47 -12.99 -17.29
C LYS A 137 22.05 -14.39 -17.72
N ASP A 138 21.34 -15.11 -16.85
CA ASP A 138 20.86 -16.47 -17.09
C ASP A 138 19.47 -16.49 -17.76
N ALA A 139 18.89 -15.33 -18.03
CA ALA A 139 17.63 -15.22 -18.73
C ALA A 139 17.84 -15.51 -20.23
N PRO A 140 16.88 -16.18 -20.88
CA PRO A 140 17.03 -16.57 -22.27
C PRO A 140 17.06 -15.33 -23.18
N THR A 141 18.03 -15.28 -24.09
CA THR A 141 18.22 -14.19 -25.06
C THR A 141 17.20 -14.21 -26.20
N GLN A 142 16.45 -15.31 -26.34
CA GLN A 142 15.40 -15.53 -27.33
C GLN A 142 14.18 -16.16 -26.59
N PRO A 143 12.94 -15.90 -27.02
CA PRO A 143 11.77 -16.60 -26.48
C PRO A 143 11.98 -18.12 -26.59
N VAL A 144 11.59 -18.86 -25.56
CA VAL A 144 11.59 -20.33 -25.65
C VAL A 144 10.56 -20.70 -26.74
N SER A 145 10.98 -21.43 -27.77
CA SER A 145 10.05 -22.01 -28.76
C SER A 145 8.97 -22.79 -28.00
N ALA A 146 7.70 -22.49 -28.26
CA ALA A 146 6.55 -23.19 -27.66
C ALA A 146 6.42 -24.65 -28.11
N GLU A 147 7.31 -25.13 -29.00
CA GLU A 147 7.30 -26.51 -29.47
C GLU A 147 7.45 -27.48 -28.29
N ASN A 148 6.35 -28.18 -27.99
CA ASN A 148 6.20 -29.27 -27.02
C ASN A 148 5.82 -28.94 -25.56
N ILE A 149 5.42 -27.69 -25.24
CA ILE A 149 4.84 -27.38 -23.91
C ILE A 149 3.31 -27.22 -24.07
N ALA A 150 2.55 -28.08 -23.38
CA ALA A 150 1.10 -27.92 -23.33
C ALA A 150 0.74 -26.68 -22.51
N VAL A 151 -0.20 -25.87 -23.00
CA VAL A 151 -0.75 -24.73 -22.27
C VAL A 151 -1.42 -25.26 -21.00
N PRO A 152 -0.97 -24.85 -19.80
CA PRO A 152 -1.58 -25.35 -18.58
C PRO A 152 -2.98 -24.76 -18.42
N VAL A 153 -3.92 -25.60 -18.02
CA VAL A 153 -5.28 -25.18 -17.67
C VAL A 153 -5.27 -24.68 -16.24
N ALA A 154 -5.81 -23.49 -16.00
CA ALA A 154 -5.95 -22.93 -14.65
C ALA A 154 -6.86 -23.83 -13.80
N MET A 155 -6.36 -24.20 -12.62
CA MET A 155 -7.11 -24.98 -11.64
C MET A 155 -7.58 -24.08 -10.49
N PRO A 156 -8.54 -24.52 -9.65
CA PRO A 156 -9.01 -23.72 -8.52
C PRO A 156 -7.90 -23.27 -7.56
N GLU A 157 -6.86 -24.09 -7.38
CA GLU A 157 -5.69 -23.80 -6.55
C GLU A 157 -4.63 -22.89 -7.21
N ASP A 158 -4.85 -22.48 -8.45
CA ASP A 158 -4.06 -21.45 -9.13
C ASP A 158 -4.58 -20.05 -8.78
N MET A 159 -3.77 -19.04 -9.08
CA MET A 159 -4.12 -17.63 -8.89
C MET A 159 -3.91 -16.87 -10.21
N PRO A 160 -4.76 -17.10 -11.23
CA PRO A 160 -4.56 -16.56 -12.57
C PRO A 160 -4.77 -15.04 -12.66
N ALA A 161 -5.31 -14.40 -11.62
CA ALA A 161 -5.66 -13.00 -11.61
C ALA A 161 -5.48 -12.37 -10.21
N PHE A 162 -5.56 -11.04 -10.17
CA PHE A 162 -5.50 -10.26 -8.93
C PHE A 162 -6.42 -10.82 -7.84
N ARG A 163 -5.85 -11.14 -6.67
CA ARG A 163 -6.58 -11.67 -5.50
C ARG A 163 -7.38 -12.97 -5.77
N GLY A 164 -6.90 -13.81 -6.67
CA GLY A 164 -7.50 -15.11 -6.98
C GLY A 164 -8.54 -15.05 -8.09
N VAL A 165 -9.06 -16.20 -8.48
CA VAL A 165 -10.03 -16.37 -9.59
C VAL A 165 -11.22 -15.42 -9.47
N ASN A 166 -11.76 -15.27 -8.26
CA ASN A 166 -12.93 -14.43 -7.99
C ASN A 166 -12.56 -12.97 -7.63
N ARG A 167 -11.28 -12.66 -7.42
CA ARG A 167 -10.76 -11.30 -7.12
C ARG A 167 -11.23 -10.72 -5.77
N ASP A 168 -11.78 -11.54 -4.88
CA ASP A 168 -12.17 -11.18 -3.50
C ASP A 168 -11.08 -11.49 -2.46
N GLY A 169 -10.02 -12.17 -2.85
CA GLY A 169 -8.95 -12.60 -1.95
C GLY A 169 -9.28 -13.87 -1.17
N ASN A 170 -10.29 -14.63 -1.57
CA ASN A 170 -10.49 -15.99 -1.11
C ASN A 170 -9.65 -16.97 -1.95
N ILE A 171 -8.57 -17.49 -1.36
CA ILE A 171 -7.66 -18.40 -2.05
C ILE A 171 -8.03 -19.85 -1.72
N VAL A 172 -8.17 -20.67 -2.77
CA VAL A 172 -8.40 -22.11 -2.62
C VAL A 172 -7.08 -22.79 -2.28
N SER A 173 -6.91 -23.11 -1.00
CA SER A 173 -5.77 -23.85 -0.48
C SER A 173 -6.20 -24.61 0.77
N PRO A 174 -5.59 -25.76 1.10
CA PRO A 174 -5.70 -26.33 2.43
C PRO A 174 -5.28 -25.30 3.51
N PRO A 175 -5.78 -25.44 4.75
CA PRO A 175 -5.32 -24.61 5.86
C PRO A 175 -3.81 -24.77 6.06
N LEU A 176 -3.19 -23.72 6.58
CA LEU A 176 -1.78 -23.73 6.96
C LEU A 176 -1.61 -24.23 8.38
N MET A 177 -0.52 -24.96 8.59
CA MET A 177 -0.04 -25.30 9.94
C MET A 177 0.24 -24.01 10.72
N THR A 178 -0.04 -24.04 12.02
CA THR A 178 -0.03 -22.86 12.88
C THR A 178 1.27 -22.72 13.66
N ASP A 179 2.05 -23.80 13.81
CA ASP A 179 3.40 -23.75 14.35
C ASP A 179 4.47 -23.70 13.23
N TRP A 180 4.80 -22.48 12.80
CA TRP A 180 5.92 -22.25 11.86
C TRP A 180 7.31 -22.35 12.49
N THR A 181 7.41 -22.56 13.81
CA THR A 181 8.70 -22.86 14.44
C THR A 181 9.07 -24.32 14.17
N ALA A 182 8.09 -25.23 14.31
CA ALA A 182 8.26 -26.65 13.98
C ALA A 182 8.16 -26.93 12.47
N HIS A 183 7.29 -26.20 11.76
CA HIS A 183 7.03 -26.38 10.33
C HIS A 183 7.29 -25.07 9.57
N PRO A 184 8.55 -24.62 9.45
CA PRO A 184 8.86 -23.34 8.84
C PRO A 184 8.49 -23.32 7.36
N LEU A 185 8.18 -22.12 6.86
CA LEU A 185 8.15 -21.87 5.42
C LEU A 185 9.54 -22.18 4.85
N LYS A 186 9.57 -22.84 3.69
CA LYS A 186 10.83 -23.16 3.02
C LYS A 186 11.01 -22.23 1.82
N GLU A 187 12.01 -21.36 1.89
CA GLU A 187 12.41 -20.56 0.73
C GLU A 187 12.88 -21.48 -0.40
N LEU A 188 12.20 -21.41 -1.54
CA LEU A 188 12.55 -22.16 -2.74
C LEU A 188 13.56 -21.37 -3.58
N TRP A 189 13.33 -20.07 -3.72
CA TRP A 189 14.22 -19.17 -4.42
C TRP A 189 13.95 -17.71 -4.03
N ARG A 190 14.97 -16.88 -4.26
CA ARG A 190 14.92 -15.41 -4.19
C ARG A 190 15.68 -14.83 -5.38
N LYS A 191 15.11 -13.82 -6.02
CA LYS A 191 15.66 -13.18 -7.23
C LYS A 191 15.48 -11.66 -7.15
N PRO A 192 16.39 -10.87 -7.73
CA PRO A 192 16.12 -9.45 -7.99
C PRO A 192 15.00 -9.32 -9.02
N CYS A 193 14.20 -8.25 -8.91
CA CYS A 193 13.15 -7.90 -9.87
C CYS A 193 13.17 -6.38 -10.16
N GLY A 194 12.47 -5.96 -11.22
CA GLY A 194 12.24 -4.54 -11.47
C GLY A 194 11.24 -3.91 -10.49
N GLY A 195 11.05 -2.60 -10.63
CA GLY A 195 10.14 -1.80 -9.82
C GLY A 195 8.66 -2.10 -10.04
N GLY A 196 7.79 -1.41 -9.33
CA GLY A 196 6.33 -1.59 -9.39
C GLY A 196 5.72 -2.43 -8.27
N TYR A 197 4.39 -2.39 -8.17
CA TYR A 197 3.60 -3.07 -7.13
C TYR A 197 2.63 -4.13 -7.66
N GLY A 198 2.76 -4.53 -8.93
CA GLY A 198 1.99 -5.64 -9.49
C GLY A 198 2.21 -6.94 -8.71
N SER A 199 1.14 -7.72 -8.50
CA SER A 199 1.24 -9.07 -7.92
C SER A 199 1.74 -10.07 -8.97
N PHE A 200 1.77 -11.36 -8.62
CA PHE A 200 1.93 -12.46 -9.57
C PHE A 200 0.57 -13.02 -9.97
N ALA A 201 0.42 -13.31 -11.25
CA ALA A 201 -0.56 -14.30 -11.74
C ALA A 201 0.16 -15.64 -11.89
N VAL A 202 -0.38 -16.71 -11.31
CA VAL A 202 0.26 -18.02 -11.28
C VAL A 202 -0.69 -19.06 -11.84
N VAL A 203 -0.25 -19.80 -12.86
CA VAL A 203 -0.96 -20.95 -13.45
C VAL A 203 0.03 -22.07 -13.71
N GLY A 204 -0.17 -23.21 -13.04
CA GLY A 204 0.73 -24.35 -13.15
C GLY A 204 2.16 -24.00 -12.71
N ASP A 205 3.13 -24.18 -13.61
CA ASP A 205 4.55 -23.93 -13.35
C ASP A 205 5.03 -22.52 -13.79
N PHE A 206 4.09 -21.62 -14.08
CA PHE A 206 4.38 -20.27 -14.60
C PHE A 206 3.86 -19.19 -13.66
N ALA A 207 4.69 -18.22 -13.37
CA ALA A 207 4.34 -17.02 -12.61
C ALA A 207 4.64 -15.76 -13.45
N VAL A 208 3.64 -14.93 -13.69
CA VAL A 208 3.75 -13.71 -14.51
C VAL A 208 3.55 -12.47 -13.64
N SER A 209 4.39 -11.45 -13.83
CA SER A 209 4.26 -10.17 -13.12
C SER A 209 4.59 -8.99 -14.04
N LEU A 210 4.19 -7.79 -13.63
CA LEU A 210 4.55 -6.53 -14.28
C LEU A 210 5.67 -5.84 -13.49
N GLU A 211 6.66 -5.32 -14.18
CA GLU A 211 7.84 -4.67 -13.62
C GLU A 211 8.16 -3.37 -14.35
N GLN A 212 8.85 -2.43 -13.69
CA GLN A 212 9.59 -1.38 -14.39
C GLN A 212 11.08 -1.75 -14.45
N ARG A 213 11.65 -1.69 -15.64
CA ARG A 213 13.04 -2.06 -15.94
C ARG A 213 13.65 -0.97 -16.83
N GLY A 214 14.48 -0.10 -16.27
CA GLY A 214 14.95 1.07 -17.02
C GLY A 214 13.81 2.05 -17.29
N ALA A 215 13.77 2.54 -18.52
CA ALA A 215 12.72 3.42 -19.03
C ALA A 215 11.51 2.65 -19.61
N ASP A 216 11.44 1.34 -19.38
CA ASP A 216 10.42 0.47 -19.94
C ASP A 216 9.61 -0.21 -18.82
N GLU A 217 8.33 -0.43 -19.10
CA GLU A 217 7.55 -1.44 -18.38
C GLU A 217 7.77 -2.80 -19.05
N ALA A 218 7.81 -3.85 -18.23
CA ALA A 218 8.09 -5.21 -18.64
C ALA A 218 7.02 -6.16 -18.08
N ILE A 219 6.52 -7.05 -18.92
CA ILE A 219 5.70 -8.20 -18.54
C ILE A 219 6.62 -9.40 -18.57
N VAL A 220 6.80 -10.04 -17.41
CA VAL A 220 7.84 -11.05 -17.23
C VAL A 220 7.23 -12.34 -16.71
N CYS A 221 7.59 -13.45 -17.34
CA CYS A 221 7.22 -14.78 -16.87
C CYS A 221 8.42 -15.49 -16.25
N TYR A 222 8.16 -16.17 -15.14
CA TYR A 222 9.12 -16.94 -14.37
C TYR A 222 8.69 -18.39 -14.23
N ASP A 223 9.67 -19.27 -14.17
CA ASP A 223 9.50 -20.66 -13.74
C ASP A 223 9.24 -20.72 -12.23
N VAL A 224 8.13 -21.34 -11.82
CA VAL A 224 7.75 -21.49 -10.41
C VAL A 224 8.80 -22.29 -9.62
N LYS A 225 9.50 -23.24 -10.26
CA LYS A 225 10.43 -24.15 -9.60
C LYS A 225 11.66 -23.44 -9.04
N ASP A 226 12.24 -22.51 -9.81
CA ASP A 226 13.55 -21.93 -9.51
C ASP A 226 13.64 -20.40 -9.71
N GLY A 227 12.54 -19.76 -10.11
CA GLY A 227 12.46 -18.33 -10.35
C GLY A 227 13.24 -17.88 -11.59
N ARG A 228 13.58 -18.79 -12.51
CA ARG A 228 14.26 -18.43 -13.75
C ARG A 228 13.29 -17.72 -14.69
N GLU A 229 13.72 -16.58 -15.22
CA GLU A 229 12.98 -15.87 -16.27
C GLU A 229 12.82 -16.77 -17.51
N ARG A 230 11.58 -16.91 -17.98
CA ARG A 230 11.19 -17.70 -19.15
C ARG A 230 11.12 -16.84 -20.40
N TRP A 231 10.43 -15.72 -20.30
CA TRP A 231 10.28 -14.74 -21.36
C TRP A 231 9.98 -13.37 -20.75
N GLU A 232 10.17 -12.35 -21.57
CA GLU A 232 9.91 -10.97 -21.23
C GLU A 232 9.39 -10.24 -22.47
N TYR A 233 8.36 -9.43 -22.29
CA TYR A 233 7.93 -8.43 -23.26
C TYR A 233 8.07 -7.03 -22.64
N ARG A 234 8.71 -6.10 -23.34
CA ARG A 234 8.96 -4.72 -22.88
C ARG A 234 8.33 -3.71 -23.82
N TYR A 235 7.91 -2.58 -23.26
CA TYR A 235 7.50 -1.40 -24.02
C TYR A 235 7.94 -0.12 -23.31
N PRO A 236 8.24 0.96 -24.08
CA PRO A 236 8.63 2.23 -23.49
C PRO A 236 7.55 2.80 -22.58
N SER A 237 7.87 2.92 -21.29
CA SER A 237 6.98 3.43 -20.25
C SER A 237 7.78 3.63 -18.97
N ASP A 238 8.02 4.88 -18.59
CA ASP A 238 8.76 5.24 -17.38
C ASP A 238 7.82 5.96 -16.40
N PHE A 239 7.17 5.18 -15.54
CA PHE A 239 6.22 5.72 -14.58
C PHE A 239 6.94 6.02 -13.27
N PHE A 240 6.73 7.22 -12.72
CA PHE A 240 7.21 7.60 -11.41
C PHE A 240 6.21 8.50 -10.67
N GLU A 241 5.94 8.17 -9.41
CA GLU A 241 5.22 9.05 -8.48
C GLU A 241 6.08 9.23 -7.21
N ALA A 242 6.11 10.43 -6.62
CA ALA A 242 7.05 10.76 -5.56
C ALA A 242 6.84 9.95 -4.26
N LEU A 243 5.59 9.63 -3.93
CA LEU A 243 5.24 8.78 -2.77
C LEU A 243 5.20 7.31 -3.19
N GLY A 244 4.61 7.09 -4.36
CA GLY A 244 4.35 5.81 -4.98
C GLY A 244 5.58 5.09 -5.50
N GLY A 245 6.71 5.76 -5.74
CA GLY A 245 7.82 5.15 -6.47
C GLY A 245 7.45 4.81 -7.92
N GLU A 246 8.28 3.95 -8.52
CA GLU A 246 8.25 3.67 -9.95
C GLU A 246 7.36 2.49 -10.33
N GLY A 247 7.00 2.44 -11.61
CA GLY A 247 6.48 1.26 -12.28
C GLY A 247 4.99 0.93 -12.12
N PRO A 248 4.59 -0.20 -12.73
CA PRO A 248 3.21 -0.64 -12.86
C PRO A 248 2.67 -1.22 -11.56
N ARG A 249 1.35 -1.13 -11.37
CA ARG A 249 0.67 -1.52 -10.13
C ARG A 249 -0.43 -2.56 -10.31
N SER A 250 -0.89 -2.76 -11.54
CA SER A 250 -1.87 -3.80 -11.84
C SER A 250 -1.24 -5.19 -11.79
N THR A 251 -2.06 -6.21 -11.58
CA THR A 251 -1.66 -7.61 -11.69
C THR A 251 -2.12 -8.13 -13.06
N PRO A 252 -1.28 -8.91 -13.78
CA PRO A 252 -1.72 -9.51 -15.03
C PRO A 252 -2.84 -10.53 -14.79
N THR A 253 -3.55 -10.89 -15.85
CA THR A 253 -4.53 -11.98 -15.86
C THR A 253 -4.14 -13.02 -16.90
N ILE A 254 -4.15 -14.29 -16.52
CA ILE A 254 -3.89 -15.43 -17.39
C ILE A 254 -5.23 -16.11 -17.69
N GLU A 255 -5.60 -16.20 -18.97
CA GLU A 255 -6.80 -16.93 -19.42
C GLU A 255 -6.47 -17.75 -20.67
N GLY A 256 -6.60 -19.08 -20.56
CA GLY A 256 -6.21 -20.00 -21.63
C GLY A 256 -4.74 -19.84 -22.02
N ASN A 257 -4.48 -19.62 -23.31
CA ASN A 257 -3.12 -19.39 -23.83
C ASN A 257 -2.72 -17.91 -23.91
N ARG A 258 -3.33 -17.03 -23.10
CA ARG A 258 -3.09 -15.58 -23.18
C ARG A 258 -2.81 -14.96 -21.82
N VAL A 259 -1.94 -13.97 -21.84
CA VAL A 259 -1.65 -13.06 -20.73
C VAL A 259 -2.17 -11.68 -21.10
N TYR A 260 -2.92 -11.06 -20.19
CA TYR A 260 -3.39 -9.68 -20.31
C TYR A 260 -2.80 -8.84 -19.20
N SER A 261 -2.30 -7.65 -19.54
CA SER A 261 -1.67 -6.73 -18.59
C SER A 261 -2.14 -5.30 -18.84
N PHE A 262 -2.16 -4.46 -17.80
CA PHE A 262 -2.51 -3.05 -17.94
C PHE A 262 -1.48 -2.15 -17.25
N GLY A 263 -0.64 -1.49 -18.05
CA GLY A 263 0.49 -0.68 -17.57
C GLY A 263 0.08 0.59 -16.82
N ALA A 264 1.03 1.27 -16.17
CA ALA A 264 0.73 2.44 -15.36
C ALA A 264 0.18 3.64 -16.17
N PHE A 265 0.49 3.70 -17.48
CA PHE A 265 -0.05 4.67 -18.44
C PHE A 265 -1.18 4.12 -19.32
N GLY A 266 -1.79 3.01 -18.91
CA GLY A 266 -2.96 2.44 -19.59
C GLY A 266 -2.65 1.61 -20.83
N ASP A 267 -1.44 1.06 -20.92
CA ASP A 267 -1.04 0.11 -21.94
C ASP A 267 -1.66 -1.27 -21.67
N LEU A 268 -2.71 -1.60 -22.42
CA LEU A 268 -3.34 -2.91 -22.40
C LEU A 268 -2.65 -3.79 -23.44
N CYS A 269 -1.93 -4.81 -22.98
CA CYS A 269 -1.25 -5.78 -23.84
C CYS A 269 -1.92 -7.15 -23.75
N CYS A 270 -1.94 -7.87 -24.87
CA CYS A 270 -2.21 -9.30 -24.92
C CYS A 270 -1.01 -10.03 -25.51
N LEU A 271 -0.51 -11.00 -24.76
CA LEU A 271 0.63 -11.83 -25.13
C LEU A 271 0.22 -13.29 -25.20
N ASP A 272 0.91 -14.05 -26.04
CA ASP A 272 0.93 -15.51 -25.94
C ASP A 272 1.55 -15.93 -24.60
N PHE A 273 0.87 -16.82 -23.87
CA PHE A 273 1.25 -17.15 -22.50
C PHE A 273 2.57 -17.92 -22.40
N LEU A 274 2.90 -18.77 -23.39
CA LEU A 274 4.09 -19.61 -23.31
C LEU A 274 5.34 -18.89 -23.82
N THR A 275 5.20 -18.00 -24.81
CA THR A 275 6.32 -17.36 -25.50
C THR A 275 6.53 -15.90 -25.09
N GLY A 276 5.50 -15.22 -24.59
CA GLY A 276 5.51 -13.78 -24.37
C GLY A 276 5.40 -12.96 -25.67
N GLU A 277 5.14 -13.59 -26.81
CA GLU A 277 4.95 -12.88 -28.07
C GLU A 277 3.71 -12.00 -28.01
N LYS A 278 3.86 -10.74 -28.43
CA LYS A 278 2.75 -9.80 -28.49
C LYS A 278 1.76 -10.21 -29.57
N ILE A 279 0.52 -10.42 -29.16
CA ILE A 279 -0.63 -10.61 -30.06
C ILE A 279 -1.16 -9.22 -30.46
N TRP A 280 -1.49 -8.38 -29.48
CA TRP A 280 -1.93 -7.01 -29.71
C TRP A 280 -1.62 -6.10 -28.52
N HIS A 281 -1.63 -4.79 -28.75
CA HIS A 281 -1.37 -3.75 -27.75
C HIS A 281 -2.17 -2.49 -28.10
N VAL A 282 -2.91 -1.97 -27.14
CA VAL A 282 -3.65 -0.70 -27.22
C VAL A 282 -3.33 0.17 -26.00
N ASN A 283 -3.31 1.49 -26.17
CA ASN A 283 -3.22 2.41 -25.04
C ASN A 283 -4.61 3.05 -24.79
N GLY A 284 -5.26 2.63 -23.70
CA GLY A 284 -6.63 3.05 -23.38
C GLY A 284 -6.75 4.53 -23.04
N LEU A 285 -5.78 5.08 -22.29
CA LEU A 285 -5.78 6.51 -21.95
C LEU A 285 -5.67 7.39 -23.20
N GLN A 286 -4.77 7.03 -24.13
CA GLN A 286 -4.59 7.74 -25.38
C GLN A 286 -5.82 7.59 -26.30
N GLN A 287 -6.38 6.38 -26.40
CA GLN A 287 -7.54 6.10 -27.25
C GLN A 287 -8.76 6.98 -26.88
N PHE A 288 -8.96 7.23 -25.58
CA PHE A 288 -10.10 8.00 -25.08
C PHE A 288 -9.76 9.42 -24.62
N GLY A 289 -8.49 9.82 -24.67
CA GLY A 289 -8.05 11.13 -24.18
C GLY A 289 -8.24 11.31 -22.67
N THR A 290 -8.19 10.22 -21.90
CA THR A 290 -8.41 10.25 -20.46
C THR A 290 -7.10 10.62 -19.73
N PRO A 291 -7.13 11.54 -18.75
CA PRO A 291 -5.98 11.79 -17.89
C PRO A 291 -5.57 10.53 -17.13
N ASN A 292 -4.31 10.45 -16.71
CA ASN A 292 -3.87 9.36 -15.82
C ASN A 292 -4.32 9.64 -14.36
N CYS A 293 -4.36 8.59 -13.56
CA CYS A 293 -4.48 8.68 -12.10
C CYS A 293 -3.16 9.12 -11.46
N ILE A 294 -3.23 9.74 -10.28
CA ILE A 294 -2.05 10.27 -9.55
C ILE A 294 -1.03 9.16 -9.30
N TRP A 295 -1.47 7.98 -8.84
CA TRP A 295 -0.60 6.82 -8.62
C TRP A 295 -0.56 5.85 -9.80
N GLY A 296 -0.92 6.29 -11.00
CA GLY A 296 -0.99 5.46 -12.20
C GLY A 296 -2.15 4.47 -12.19
N MET A 297 -2.35 3.79 -13.32
CA MET A 297 -3.43 2.81 -13.46
C MET A 297 -3.14 1.53 -12.67
N THR A 298 -4.12 1.07 -11.88
CA THR A 298 -4.04 -0.15 -11.06
C THR A 298 -5.05 -1.22 -11.47
N SER A 299 -5.91 -0.92 -12.46
CA SER A 299 -6.98 -1.80 -12.90
C SER A 299 -6.39 -3.09 -13.49
N SER A 300 -6.46 -4.19 -12.73
CA SER A 300 -6.04 -5.50 -13.23
C SER A 300 -7.05 -5.97 -14.28
N PRO A 301 -6.63 -6.45 -15.47
CA PRO A 301 -7.57 -6.89 -16.50
C PRO A 301 -8.54 -7.97 -16.00
N LEU A 302 -9.78 -7.94 -16.49
CA LEU A 302 -10.79 -8.96 -16.24
C LEU A 302 -11.19 -9.59 -17.57
N VAL A 303 -11.13 -10.91 -17.69
CA VAL A 303 -11.58 -11.61 -18.90
C VAL A 303 -12.99 -12.15 -18.69
N PHE A 304 -13.86 -11.93 -19.69
CA PHE A 304 -15.25 -12.39 -19.69
C PHE A 304 -15.76 -12.58 -21.11
N GLU A 305 -16.27 -13.77 -21.43
CA GLU A 305 -16.96 -14.09 -22.70
C GLU A 305 -16.26 -13.56 -23.96
N GLY A 306 -14.96 -13.82 -24.10
CA GLY A 306 -14.19 -13.39 -25.28
C GLY A 306 -13.72 -11.93 -25.24
N ASN A 307 -13.93 -11.22 -24.13
CA ASN A 307 -13.52 -9.83 -23.96
C ASN A 307 -12.58 -9.68 -22.77
N VAL A 308 -11.64 -8.76 -22.88
CA VAL A 308 -10.84 -8.25 -21.78
C VAL A 308 -11.30 -6.85 -21.40
N ILE A 309 -11.60 -6.66 -20.12
CA ILE A 309 -12.22 -5.47 -19.56
C ILE A 309 -11.23 -4.80 -18.60
N VAL A 310 -11.06 -3.50 -18.78
CA VAL A 310 -10.24 -2.63 -17.92
C VAL A 310 -10.98 -1.34 -17.60
N ASN A 311 -10.65 -0.75 -16.46
CA ASN A 311 -11.06 0.63 -16.17
C ASN A 311 -9.97 1.56 -16.69
N VAL A 312 -10.24 2.22 -17.81
CA VAL A 312 -9.38 3.24 -18.45
C VAL A 312 -9.63 4.63 -17.88
N GLY A 313 -10.57 4.76 -16.94
CA GLY A 313 -10.95 6.02 -16.34
C GLY A 313 -11.81 6.91 -17.24
N GLY A 314 -12.53 7.82 -16.60
CA GLY A 314 -13.29 8.88 -17.24
C GLY A 314 -13.29 10.12 -16.34
N LEU A 315 -13.63 11.29 -16.89
CA LEU A 315 -13.68 12.53 -16.11
C LEU A 315 -14.75 12.53 -15.02
N THR A 316 -15.79 11.69 -15.18
CA THR A 316 -16.98 11.66 -14.32
C THR A 316 -17.32 10.26 -13.79
N GLY A 317 -16.40 9.30 -13.92
CA GLY A 317 -16.58 7.89 -13.52
C GLY A 317 -16.88 6.95 -14.69
N ASP A 318 -17.03 5.66 -14.41
CA ASP A 318 -17.34 4.53 -15.33
C ASP A 318 -16.71 4.55 -16.73
N GLY A 319 -15.40 4.81 -16.79
CA GLY A 319 -14.58 4.62 -18.00
C GLY A 319 -14.14 3.17 -18.16
N LEU A 320 -15.08 2.22 -18.08
CA LEU A 320 -14.78 0.83 -18.41
C LEU A 320 -14.70 0.65 -19.92
N ALA A 321 -13.72 -0.11 -20.40
CA ALA A 321 -13.60 -0.48 -21.80
C ALA A 321 -13.42 -2.00 -21.93
N ALA A 322 -14.07 -2.58 -22.94
CA ALA A 322 -13.92 -3.98 -23.29
C ALA A 322 -13.35 -4.13 -24.69
N TYR A 323 -12.37 -5.01 -24.81
CA TYR A 323 -11.68 -5.31 -26.06
C TYR A 323 -11.76 -6.80 -26.35
N LYS A 324 -11.85 -7.19 -27.62
CA LYS A 324 -11.82 -8.60 -28.00
C LYS A 324 -10.47 -9.22 -27.66
N ILE A 325 -10.49 -10.47 -27.18
CA ILE A 325 -9.27 -11.19 -26.83
C ILE A 325 -8.42 -11.57 -28.05
N GLU A 326 -9.02 -11.68 -29.22
CA GLU A 326 -8.34 -12.10 -30.46
C GLU A 326 -7.42 -11.02 -31.02
N ASP A 327 -7.88 -9.77 -31.06
CA ASP A 327 -7.24 -8.70 -31.85
C ASP A 327 -7.20 -7.33 -31.14
N GLY A 328 -7.75 -7.22 -29.93
CA GLY A 328 -7.79 -5.97 -29.18
C GLY A 328 -8.75 -4.93 -29.76
N THR A 329 -9.70 -5.33 -30.62
CA THR A 329 -10.72 -4.41 -31.14
C THR A 329 -11.69 -4.01 -30.03
N LEU A 330 -12.02 -2.72 -29.95
CA LEU A 330 -12.96 -2.19 -28.97
C LEU A 330 -14.37 -2.75 -29.23
N VAL A 331 -14.99 -3.32 -28.20
CA VAL A 331 -16.37 -3.84 -28.23
C VAL A 331 -17.34 -2.81 -27.67
N TRP A 332 -17.05 -2.29 -26.48
CA TRP A 332 -17.82 -1.23 -25.85
C TRP A 332 -16.94 -0.40 -24.93
N HIS A 333 -17.39 0.83 -24.66
CA HIS A 333 -16.78 1.76 -23.73
C HIS A 333 -17.88 2.50 -22.97
N GLY A 334 -17.83 2.45 -21.63
CA GLY A 334 -18.68 3.25 -20.76
C GLY A 334 -18.42 4.73 -20.99
N GLN A 335 -19.45 5.51 -21.33
CA GLN A 335 -19.31 6.92 -21.73
C GLN A 335 -19.05 7.88 -20.56
N GLY A 336 -18.72 7.36 -19.38
CA GLY A 336 -18.77 8.09 -18.12
C GLY A 336 -20.13 8.76 -17.84
N LEU A 337 -20.27 9.41 -16.69
CA LEU A 337 -21.52 10.10 -16.36
C LEU A 337 -21.70 11.36 -17.22
N THR A 338 -22.87 11.47 -17.87
CA THR A 338 -23.28 12.65 -18.67
C THR A 338 -23.70 13.85 -17.81
N SER A 339 -23.76 13.69 -16.48
CA SER A 339 -24.11 14.76 -15.55
C SER A 339 -23.23 14.66 -14.29
N PRO A 340 -22.25 15.56 -14.10
CA PRO A 340 -21.39 15.53 -12.93
C PRO A 340 -22.15 16.06 -11.71
N VAL A 341 -22.35 15.22 -10.70
CA VAL A 341 -22.60 15.69 -9.33
C VAL A 341 -21.35 15.37 -8.53
N VAL A 342 -20.40 16.30 -8.46
CA VAL A 342 -19.60 16.64 -7.27
C VAL A 342 -18.80 17.92 -7.56
N THR A 343 -19.11 18.97 -6.82
CA THR A 343 -18.26 20.15 -6.64
C THR A 343 -17.28 19.88 -5.50
N SER A 344 -15.97 19.86 -5.75
CA SER A 344 -14.97 19.89 -4.68
C SER A 344 -13.98 21.03 -4.90
N ASN A 345 -14.07 22.02 -4.02
CA ASN A 345 -13.16 23.16 -3.92
C ASN A 345 -11.83 22.74 -3.28
N PHE A 346 -10.77 22.53 -4.07
CA PHE A 346 -9.38 22.67 -3.63
C PHE A 346 -8.48 23.15 -4.79
N ALA A 347 -8.03 24.40 -4.71
CA ALA A 347 -7.07 25.11 -5.57
C ALA A 347 -5.67 25.08 -4.90
N THR A 348 -4.47 25.27 -5.47
CA THR A 348 -3.94 25.68 -6.79
C THR A 348 -2.40 25.48 -6.72
N GLY A 349 -1.74 25.17 -7.84
CA GLY A 349 -0.28 25.23 -8.02
C GLY A 349 0.10 25.14 -9.51
N PRO A 350 1.23 25.73 -9.97
CA PRO A 350 1.48 26.03 -11.38
C PRO A 350 2.03 24.82 -12.16
N THR A 351 1.25 23.73 -12.18
CA THR A 351 1.27 22.63 -13.16
C THR A 351 -0.17 22.11 -13.33
N ALA A 352 -1.14 23.02 -13.25
CA ALA A 352 -2.55 22.79 -13.53
C ALA A 352 -2.77 22.63 -15.04
N VAL A 353 -2.87 21.39 -15.50
CA VAL A 353 -3.48 21.04 -16.78
C VAL A 353 -4.58 20.04 -16.44
N THR A 354 -5.84 20.39 -16.30
CA THR A 354 -6.63 21.60 -16.59
C THR A 354 -7.72 21.64 -15.51
N ALA A 355 -8.17 22.78 -15.02
CA ALA A 355 -9.11 22.86 -13.90
C ALA A 355 -10.44 22.08 -14.16
N ALA A 356 -10.67 20.86 -13.66
CA ALA A 356 -9.89 20.03 -12.74
C ALA A 356 -9.82 18.54 -13.19
N GLY A 357 -9.53 18.29 -14.48
CA GLY A 357 -9.53 17.00 -15.20
C GLY A 357 -8.64 15.90 -14.62
N LYS A 358 -9.04 15.40 -13.46
CA LYS A 358 -8.48 14.22 -12.79
C LYS A 358 -9.26 12.99 -13.25
N SER A 359 -8.56 11.91 -13.52
CA SER A 359 -9.19 10.62 -13.81
C SER A 359 -9.96 10.12 -12.60
N ALA A 360 -11.22 9.75 -12.80
CA ALA A 360 -12.06 9.14 -11.78
C ALA A 360 -12.06 7.60 -11.87
N ALA A 361 -11.07 6.98 -12.51
CA ALA A 361 -10.97 5.52 -12.63
C ALA A 361 -11.09 4.80 -11.27
N GLY A 362 -10.67 5.46 -10.18
CA GLY A 362 -10.42 4.78 -8.91
C GLY A 362 -9.20 3.87 -9.04
N TYR A 363 -9.01 3.02 -8.03
CA TYR A 363 -7.87 2.11 -7.95
C TYR A 363 -8.27 0.64 -7.73
N SER A 364 -9.56 0.38 -7.53
CA SER A 364 -10.10 -0.98 -7.50
C SER A 364 -10.11 -1.57 -8.91
N SER A 365 -9.95 -2.89 -9.00
CA SER A 365 -10.06 -3.61 -10.27
C SER A 365 -11.49 -4.11 -10.47
N PRO A 366 -12.03 -4.16 -11.71
CA PRO A 366 -13.37 -4.67 -11.97
C PRO A 366 -13.50 -6.15 -11.56
N MET A 367 -14.71 -6.56 -11.16
CA MET A 367 -15.01 -7.94 -10.74
C MET A 367 -16.43 -8.35 -11.14
N LEU A 368 -16.64 -9.64 -11.45
CA LEU A 368 -17.97 -10.17 -11.79
C LEU A 368 -18.66 -10.73 -10.56
N ARG A 369 -19.92 -10.36 -10.34
CA ARG A 369 -20.74 -10.89 -9.24
C ARG A 369 -22.18 -11.08 -9.66
N THR A 370 -22.78 -12.18 -9.19
CA THR A 370 -24.20 -12.44 -9.39
C THR A 370 -24.99 -11.74 -8.28
N LEU A 371 -25.88 -10.82 -8.65
CA LEU A 371 -26.79 -10.12 -7.76
C LEU A 371 -28.22 -10.43 -8.21
N HIS A 372 -29.08 -10.91 -7.30
CA HIS A 372 -30.47 -11.26 -7.62
C HIS A 372 -30.61 -12.13 -8.88
N GLY A 373 -29.73 -13.12 -9.03
CA GLY A 373 -29.71 -14.06 -10.16
C GLY A 373 -29.16 -13.51 -11.48
N GLN A 374 -28.71 -12.25 -11.54
CA GLN A 374 -28.10 -11.65 -12.73
C GLN A 374 -26.62 -11.39 -12.52
N LEU A 375 -25.79 -11.84 -13.45
CA LEU A 375 -24.37 -11.53 -13.47
C LEU A 375 -24.16 -10.04 -13.79
N GLN A 376 -23.36 -9.37 -12.98
CA GLN A 376 -23.01 -7.97 -13.15
C GLN A 376 -21.50 -7.77 -13.03
N LEU A 377 -21.02 -6.77 -13.77
CA LEU A 377 -19.70 -6.21 -13.63
C LEU A 377 -19.73 -5.12 -12.55
N LEU A 378 -19.03 -5.35 -11.44
CA LEU A 378 -18.84 -4.35 -10.41
C LEU A 378 -17.57 -3.55 -10.67
N ASN A 379 -17.70 -2.23 -10.62
CA ASN A 379 -16.58 -1.29 -10.74
C ASN A 379 -16.67 -0.27 -9.60
N PHE A 380 -15.67 -0.28 -8.72
CA PHE A 380 -15.56 0.70 -7.64
C PHE A 380 -14.55 1.76 -8.03
N ASP A 381 -15.06 2.82 -8.65
CA ASP A 381 -14.23 3.89 -9.18
C ASP A 381 -14.10 5.04 -8.18
N GLY A 382 -13.45 6.11 -8.60
CA GLY A 382 -13.15 7.25 -7.74
C GLY A 382 -14.38 8.05 -7.29
N THR A 383 -15.54 7.80 -7.88
CA THR A 383 -16.79 8.52 -7.60
C THR A 383 -17.92 7.68 -7.03
N ALA A 384 -17.99 6.39 -7.35
CA ALA A 384 -19.08 5.53 -6.93
C ALA A 384 -18.71 4.04 -7.08
N LEU A 385 -19.46 3.21 -6.37
CA LEU A 385 -19.61 1.80 -6.73
C LEU A 385 -20.70 1.68 -7.80
N ARG A 386 -20.41 0.95 -8.88
CA ARG A 386 -21.36 0.70 -9.98
C ARG A 386 -21.54 -0.79 -10.22
N GLY A 387 -22.76 -1.15 -10.58
CA GLY A 387 -23.06 -2.43 -11.21
C GLY A 387 -23.46 -2.20 -12.65
N CYS A 388 -22.79 -2.88 -13.57
CA CYS A 388 -22.96 -2.74 -15.01
C CYS A 388 -23.27 -4.10 -15.64
N ASP A 389 -23.92 -4.08 -16.79
CA ASP A 389 -24.06 -5.24 -17.65
C ASP A 389 -22.68 -5.58 -18.27
N PRO A 390 -22.13 -6.79 -18.06
CA PRO A 390 -20.77 -7.11 -18.51
C PRO A 390 -20.63 -7.25 -20.03
N SER A 391 -21.74 -7.49 -20.74
CA SER A 391 -21.73 -7.68 -22.21
C SER A 391 -21.77 -6.35 -22.97
N THR A 392 -22.35 -5.32 -22.37
CA THR A 392 -22.59 -4.01 -23.01
C THR A 392 -21.91 -2.83 -22.32
N GLY A 393 -21.44 -3.01 -21.09
CA GLY A 393 -20.95 -1.91 -20.24
C GLY A 393 -22.06 -0.98 -19.74
N ARG A 394 -23.34 -1.30 -19.97
CA ARG A 394 -24.46 -0.45 -19.55
C ARG A 394 -24.59 -0.44 -18.02
N GLN A 395 -24.51 0.74 -17.42
CA GLN A 395 -24.76 0.89 -15.99
C GLN A 395 -26.19 0.48 -15.63
N LEU A 396 -26.32 -0.41 -14.65
CA LEU A 396 -27.60 -0.87 -14.08
C LEU A 396 -27.96 -0.04 -12.85
N TRP A 397 -26.98 0.23 -11.99
CA TRP A 397 -27.13 1.08 -10.80
C TRP A 397 -25.78 1.69 -10.41
N SER A 398 -25.83 2.74 -9.59
CA SER A 398 -24.65 3.40 -9.03
C SER A 398 -24.93 3.88 -7.60
N PHE A 399 -23.94 3.79 -6.73
CA PHE A 399 -23.96 4.34 -5.38
C PHE A 399 -22.79 5.32 -5.18
N PRO A 400 -23.05 6.65 -5.13
CA PRO A 400 -22.02 7.68 -4.95
C PRO A 400 -21.20 7.48 -3.67
N TRP A 401 -19.87 7.44 -3.82
CA TRP A 401 -18.94 7.30 -2.72
C TRP A 401 -17.59 7.93 -3.07
N VAL A 402 -17.47 9.22 -2.76
CA VAL A 402 -16.27 10.02 -3.04
C VAL A 402 -15.45 10.20 -1.76
N ALA A 403 -14.13 10.04 -1.88
CA ALA A 403 -13.15 10.31 -0.82
C ALA A 403 -11.94 11.06 -1.39
N GLY A 404 -11.55 12.17 -0.74
CA GLY A 404 -10.32 12.91 -1.04
C GLY A 404 -10.06 13.09 -2.55
N ASP A 405 -8.89 12.63 -3.01
CA ASP A 405 -8.47 12.61 -4.42
C ASP A 405 -9.09 11.44 -5.24
N ASN A 406 -10.37 11.13 -5.03
CA ASN A 406 -11.09 10.06 -5.73
C ASN A 406 -10.45 8.67 -5.55
N VAL A 407 -10.02 8.36 -4.33
CA VAL A 407 -9.16 7.20 -4.02
C VAL A 407 -9.98 6.01 -3.53
N SER A 408 -10.52 5.20 -4.43
CA SER A 408 -11.21 3.95 -4.09
C SER A 408 -10.33 2.75 -4.41
N VAL A 409 -9.69 2.13 -3.40
CA VAL A 409 -8.70 1.04 -3.60
C VAL A 409 -9.27 -0.34 -3.25
N ALA A 410 -10.00 -0.46 -2.15
CA ALA A 410 -10.43 -1.75 -1.63
C ALA A 410 -11.47 -2.43 -2.56
N GLN A 411 -11.28 -3.71 -2.83
CA GLN A 411 -12.27 -4.52 -3.53
C GLN A 411 -13.57 -4.61 -2.71
N PRO A 412 -14.75 -4.43 -3.34
CA PRO A 412 -16.04 -4.65 -2.68
C PRO A 412 -16.20 -6.09 -2.19
N ILE A 413 -16.84 -6.26 -1.03
CA ILE A 413 -17.27 -7.58 -0.54
C ILE A 413 -18.76 -7.74 -0.79
N VAL A 414 -19.11 -8.75 -1.58
CA VAL A 414 -20.49 -9.03 -1.96
C VAL A 414 -21.02 -10.21 -1.14
N PHE A 415 -22.21 -10.03 -0.59
CA PHE A 415 -22.96 -11.04 0.16
C PHE A 415 -24.05 -11.65 -0.74
N ASP A 416 -24.42 -12.90 -0.45
CA ASP A 416 -25.41 -13.65 -1.24
C ASP A 416 -26.81 -12.99 -1.23
N ASP A 417 -27.12 -12.22 -0.19
CA ASP A 417 -28.38 -11.47 -0.03
C ASP A 417 -28.39 -10.12 -0.77
N GLY A 418 -27.38 -9.85 -1.60
CA GLY A 418 -27.26 -8.61 -2.37
C GLY A 418 -26.71 -7.43 -1.56
N ARG A 419 -26.26 -7.64 -0.32
CA ARG A 419 -25.49 -6.63 0.39
C ARG A 419 -24.08 -6.49 -0.19
N ILE A 420 -23.56 -5.28 -0.18
CA ILE A 420 -22.19 -4.98 -0.63
C ILE A 420 -21.50 -4.07 0.37
N PHE A 421 -20.36 -4.51 0.89
CA PHE A 421 -19.49 -3.69 1.74
C PHE A 421 -18.40 -3.02 0.89
N ILE A 422 -18.23 -1.71 1.08
CA ILE A 422 -17.16 -0.90 0.50
C ILE A 422 -16.37 -0.17 1.59
N SER A 423 -15.09 0.07 1.33
CA SER A 423 -14.20 0.77 2.27
C SER A 423 -13.23 1.68 1.53
N THR A 424 -12.97 2.84 2.13
CA THR A 424 -12.06 3.84 1.62
C THR A 424 -11.34 4.55 2.77
N SER A 425 -10.03 4.72 2.64
CA SER A 425 -9.21 5.53 3.55
C SER A 425 -9.46 7.04 3.38
N TYR A 426 -8.48 7.88 3.70
CA TYR A 426 -8.56 9.34 3.61
C TYR A 426 -9.75 9.91 4.40
N GLY A 427 -10.05 9.28 5.54
CA GLY A 427 -11.10 9.70 6.46
C GLY A 427 -12.52 9.32 6.05
N LYS A 428 -12.73 8.67 4.90
CA LYS A 428 -14.07 8.36 4.38
C LYS A 428 -14.75 7.23 5.16
N GLY A 429 -14.04 6.13 5.43
CA GLY A 429 -14.58 5.01 6.20
C GLY A 429 -15.12 3.88 5.35
N SER A 430 -16.17 3.24 5.83
CA SER A 430 -16.81 2.08 5.24
C SER A 430 -18.32 2.23 5.21
N CYS A 431 -18.94 1.55 4.26
CA CYS A 431 -20.38 1.54 4.07
C CYS A 431 -20.86 0.13 3.71
N MET A 432 -22.04 -0.23 4.20
CA MET A 432 -22.79 -1.38 3.75
C MET A 432 -23.98 -0.91 2.92
N LEU A 433 -24.08 -1.44 1.71
CA LEU A 433 -25.14 -1.18 0.76
C LEU A 433 -26.07 -2.38 0.66
N GLN A 434 -27.34 -2.14 0.35
CA GLN A 434 -28.26 -3.15 -0.14
C GLN A 434 -28.56 -2.87 -1.60
N VAL A 435 -28.15 -3.75 -2.50
CA VAL A 435 -28.63 -3.73 -3.87
C VAL A 435 -29.96 -4.47 -3.92
N LYS A 436 -30.97 -3.85 -4.54
CA LYS A 436 -32.29 -4.43 -4.75
C LYS A 436 -32.64 -4.41 -6.23
N ARG A 437 -33.49 -5.36 -6.60
CA ARG A 437 -34.08 -5.43 -7.93
C ARG A 437 -35.60 -5.49 -7.79
N ASP A 438 -36.29 -4.56 -8.43
CA ASP A 438 -37.74 -4.60 -8.61
C ASP A 438 -38.06 -4.61 -10.10
N ALA A 439 -38.53 -5.74 -10.61
CA ALA A 439 -38.61 -6.06 -12.03
C ALA A 439 -37.27 -5.78 -12.76
N ASP A 440 -37.19 -4.72 -13.57
CA ASP A 440 -35.98 -4.32 -14.30
C ASP A 440 -35.25 -3.12 -13.68
N ASN A 441 -35.79 -2.56 -12.59
CA ASN A 441 -35.19 -1.43 -11.90
C ASN A 441 -34.24 -1.91 -10.82
N TRP A 442 -33.04 -1.31 -10.80
CA TRP A 442 -32.02 -1.56 -9.79
C TRP A 442 -31.88 -0.35 -8.89
N THR A 443 -31.78 -0.59 -7.58
CA THR A 443 -31.42 0.44 -6.60
C THR A 443 -30.30 -0.05 -5.70
N ALA A 444 -29.53 0.88 -5.16
CA ALA A 444 -28.51 0.62 -4.15
C ALA A 444 -28.72 1.60 -3.00
N ASP A 445 -29.16 1.09 -1.85
CA ASP A 445 -29.46 1.89 -0.67
C ASP A 445 -28.38 1.69 0.39
N GLU A 446 -28.00 2.76 1.10
CA GLU A 446 -27.14 2.64 2.28
C GLU A 446 -27.91 1.98 3.43
N ILE A 447 -27.32 0.94 4.04
CA ILE A 447 -27.78 0.35 5.31
C ILE A 447 -27.12 1.09 6.47
N TRP A 448 -25.79 1.27 6.40
CA TRP A 448 -25.01 2.02 7.39
C TRP A 448 -23.69 2.50 6.79
N SER A 449 -23.15 3.58 7.35
CA SER A 449 -21.79 4.04 7.10
C SER A 449 -21.11 4.51 8.39
N ASN A 450 -19.78 4.39 8.48
CA ASN A 450 -18.96 4.82 9.62
C ASN A 450 -17.46 4.78 9.28
N ILE A 451 -16.58 5.18 10.20
CA ILE A 451 -15.12 5.18 10.03
C ILE A 451 -14.42 3.96 10.65
N ASN A 452 -15.14 2.86 10.87
CA ASN A 452 -14.64 1.73 11.65
C ASN A 452 -13.70 0.80 10.89
N MET A 453 -13.65 0.91 9.55
CA MET A 453 -12.70 0.18 8.71
C MET A 453 -12.34 1.03 7.48
N ARG A 454 -11.15 1.64 7.49
CA ARG A 454 -10.58 2.43 6.39
C ARG A 454 -9.42 1.69 5.74
N CYS A 455 -9.74 0.87 4.75
CA CYS A 455 -8.74 0.17 3.95
C CYS A 455 -8.06 1.16 2.99
N LYS A 456 -6.74 1.34 3.13
CA LYS A 456 -5.96 2.29 2.31
C LYS A 456 -5.40 1.65 1.05
N PHE A 457 -4.52 0.66 1.19
CA PHE A 457 -3.92 -0.08 0.07
C PHE A 457 -4.41 -1.53 -0.03
N THR A 458 -5.26 -1.95 0.89
CA THR A 458 -5.67 -3.34 1.06
C THR A 458 -7.15 -3.53 0.73
N SER A 459 -7.58 -4.78 0.65
CA SER A 459 -8.99 -5.14 0.58
C SER A 459 -9.36 -6.05 1.74
N PRO A 460 -10.54 -5.87 2.36
CA PRO A 460 -11.01 -6.74 3.43
C PRO A 460 -11.26 -8.17 2.93
N VAL A 461 -11.54 -9.08 3.87
CA VAL A 461 -12.04 -10.44 3.59
C VAL A 461 -13.24 -10.76 4.49
N LEU A 462 -14.15 -11.59 3.98
CA LEU A 462 -15.31 -12.12 4.73
C LEU A 462 -15.03 -13.56 5.14
N ILE A 463 -15.08 -13.83 6.44
CA ILE A 463 -14.90 -15.17 7.02
C ILE A 463 -15.96 -15.37 8.10
N ASP A 464 -16.75 -16.43 7.99
CA ASP A 464 -17.76 -16.86 8.97
C ASP A 464 -18.66 -15.70 9.45
N GLY A 465 -19.16 -14.91 8.50
CA GLY A 465 -20.08 -13.81 8.77
C GLY A 465 -19.45 -12.57 9.41
N SER A 466 -18.12 -12.49 9.52
CA SER A 466 -17.39 -11.32 10.03
C SER A 466 -16.44 -10.75 8.98
N LEU A 467 -16.33 -9.42 8.93
CA LEU A 467 -15.41 -8.72 8.05
C LEU A 467 -14.08 -8.48 8.76
N TYR A 468 -12.99 -8.81 8.09
CA TYR A 468 -11.62 -8.58 8.56
C TYR A 468 -10.88 -7.69 7.58
N GLY A 469 -10.16 -6.69 8.08
CA GLY A 469 -9.48 -5.69 7.24
C GLY A 469 -8.41 -4.94 8.01
N ILE A 470 -7.66 -4.07 7.32
CA ILE A 470 -6.66 -3.21 7.94
C ILE A 470 -7.17 -1.76 7.90
N ASP A 471 -7.51 -1.21 9.07
CA ASP A 471 -7.98 0.17 9.27
C ASP A 471 -6.82 1.10 9.63
N GLU A 472 -6.34 1.87 8.65
CA GLU A 472 -5.19 2.79 8.79
C GLU A 472 -4.00 2.10 9.47
N GLY A 473 -3.60 0.94 8.94
CA GLY A 473 -2.44 0.19 9.41
C GLY A 473 -2.67 -0.85 10.50
N ILE A 474 -3.89 -0.95 11.04
CA ILE A 474 -4.19 -1.85 12.16
C ILE A 474 -5.32 -2.82 11.79
N MET A 475 -5.11 -4.11 12.04
CA MET A 475 -6.09 -5.16 11.83
C MET A 475 -7.37 -4.90 12.64
N VAL A 476 -8.52 -5.08 12.00
CA VAL A 476 -9.85 -4.92 12.61
C VAL A 476 -10.75 -6.09 12.26
N CYS A 477 -11.68 -6.38 13.17
CA CYS A 477 -12.86 -7.19 12.88
C CYS A 477 -14.11 -6.34 13.04
N LEU A 478 -15.02 -6.45 12.09
CA LEU A 478 -16.26 -5.68 12.01
C LEU A 478 -17.44 -6.63 11.81
N ASP A 479 -18.54 -6.32 12.50
CA ASP A 479 -19.83 -6.97 12.28
C ASP A 479 -20.51 -6.34 11.05
N PRO A 480 -20.69 -7.09 9.95
CA PRO A 480 -21.28 -6.55 8.72
C PRO A 480 -22.74 -6.13 8.89
N SER A 481 -23.47 -6.65 9.87
CA SER A 481 -24.88 -6.30 10.09
C SER A 481 -25.04 -4.91 10.72
N THR A 482 -24.14 -4.54 11.63
CA THR A 482 -24.26 -3.30 12.42
C THR A 482 -23.21 -2.25 12.08
N GLY A 483 -22.14 -2.62 11.38
CA GLY A 483 -21.00 -1.73 11.13
C GLY A 483 -20.10 -1.49 12.35
N LYS A 484 -20.38 -2.13 13.50
CA LYS A 484 -19.60 -1.94 14.72
C LYS A 484 -18.31 -2.76 14.68
N ARG A 485 -17.21 -2.17 15.18
CA ARG A 485 -15.97 -2.92 15.43
C ARG A 485 -16.20 -3.92 16.56
N LYS A 486 -15.87 -5.17 16.31
CA LYS A 486 -15.73 -6.18 17.37
C LYS A 486 -14.40 -5.98 18.11
N TRP A 487 -13.33 -5.71 17.36
CA TRP A 487 -12.02 -5.37 17.90
C TRP A 487 -11.15 -4.60 16.88
N LYS A 488 -10.10 -3.94 17.38
CA LYS A 488 -9.03 -3.29 16.59
C LYS A 488 -7.68 -3.54 17.27
N GLY A 489 -6.76 -4.20 16.57
CA GLY A 489 -5.46 -4.60 17.12
C GLY A 489 -5.55 -5.60 18.27
N GLY A 490 -4.40 -5.91 18.88
CA GLY A 490 -4.31 -6.75 20.07
C GLY A 490 -4.64 -6.00 21.36
N LYS A 491 -4.93 -6.75 22.46
CA LYS A 491 -5.30 -6.18 23.78
C LYS A 491 -4.29 -5.20 24.37
N THR A 492 -3.02 -5.30 23.99
CA THR A 492 -1.92 -4.43 24.48
C THR A 492 -1.52 -3.32 23.49
N GLY A 493 -2.24 -3.16 22.37
CA GLY A 493 -2.00 -2.10 21.38
C GLY A 493 -0.74 -2.27 20.49
N LEU A 494 0.16 -3.18 20.85
CA LEU A 494 1.42 -3.43 20.11
C LEU A 494 1.29 -4.47 18.98
N ARG A 495 0.29 -5.36 19.05
CA ARG A 495 0.03 -6.40 18.04
C ARG A 495 -1.07 -6.00 17.06
N GLY A 496 -1.05 -6.55 15.86
CA GLY A 496 -2.04 -6.24 14.81
C GLY A 496 -1.73 -4.98 13.99
N ARG A 497 -0.53 -4.41 14.11
CA ARG A 497 -0.09 -3.30 13.27
C ARG A 497 0.68 -3.85 12.07
N TYR A 498 0.04 -3.79 10.91
CA TYR A 498 0.56 -4.32 9.65
C TYR A 498 0.86 -3.21 8.63
N ASP A 499 0.64 -1.95 9.05
CA ASP A 499 0.76 -0.74 8.25
C ASP A 499 0.01 -0.93 6.91
N HIS A 500 0.53 -0.52 5.77
CA HIS A 500 -0.20 -0.67 4.49
C HIS A 500 -0.05 -2.06 3.83
N GLY A 501 -0.02 -3.09 4.67
CA GLY A 501 0.06 -4.50 4.28
C GLY A 501 -1.19 -5.04 3.56
N GLN A 502 -1.08 -6.27 3.10
CA GLN A 502 -2.05 -6.94 2.22
C GLN A 502 -2.60 -8.19 2.90
N ILE A 503 -3.91 -8.44 2.79
CA ILE A 503 -4.53 -9.64 3.37
C ILE A 503 -5.23 -10.51 2.33
N LEU A 504 -5.15 -11.81 2.56
CA LEU A 504 -5.87 -12.86 1.83
C LEU A 504 -6.49 -13.84 2.84
N ARG A 505 -7.59 -14.47 2.43
CA ARG A 505 -8.23 -15.57 3.14
C ARG A 505 -7.72 -16.89 2.57
N ILE A 506 -7.40 -17.83 3.46
CA ILE A 506 -7.18 -19.24 3.14
C ILE A 506 -8.02 -20.06 4.12
N ASP A 507 -8.99 -20.82 3.61
CA ASP A 507 -9.92 -21.58 4.44
C ASP A 507 -10.58 -20.71 5.53
N THR A 508 -10.26 -20.93 6.81
CA THR A 508 -10.72 -20.21 8.00
C THR A 508 -9.65 -19.29 8.60
N GLN A 509 -8.52 -19.13 7.89
CA GLN A 509 -7.37 -18.35 8.31
C GLN A 509 -7.19 -17.11 7.41
N ILE A 510 -6.47 -16.13 7.95
CA ILE A 510 -6.06 -14.93 7.24
C ILE A 510 -4.54 -14.94 7.17
N ILE A 511 -4.00 -14.70 5.98
CA ILE A 511 -2.60 -14.34 5.80
C ILE A 511 -2.53 -12.84 5.62
N ALA A 512 -1.65 -12.21 6.40
CA ALA A 512 -1.28 -10.80 6.24
C ALA A 512 0.20 -10.70 5.86
N LEU A 513 0.50 -10.02 4.74
CA LEU A 513 1.84 -9.55 4.40
C LEU A 513 1.95 -8.10 4.84
N THR A 514 2.76 -7.82 5.86
CA THR A 514 2.95 -6.45 6.37
C THR A 514 3.70 -5.58 5.38
N GLU A 515 3.55 -4.25 5.50
CA GLU A 515 4.30 -3.30 4.67
C GLU A 515 5.81 -3.50 4.75
N THR A 516 6.33 -4.06 5.84
CA THR A 516 7.77 -4.33 6.06
C THR A 516 8.22 -5.71 5.60
N GLY A 517 7.35 -6.53 5.00
CA GLY A 517 7.73 -7.85 4.48
C GLY A 517 7.67 -9.00 5.48
N THR A 518 6.91 -8.87 6.58
CA THR A 518 6.59 -10.00 7.46
C THR A 518 5.30 -10.66 7.01
N LEU A 519 5.31 -11.98 6.88
CA LEU A 519 4.11 -12.78 6.75
C LEU A 519 3.57 -13.12 8.14
N VAL A 520 2.28 -12.94 8.36
CA VAL A 520 1.58 -13.23 9.61
C VAL A 520 0.39 -14.13 9.30
N LEU A 521 0.29 -15.27 9.99
CA LEU A 521 -0.90 -16.13 9.98
C LEU A 521 -1.80 -15.74 11.14
N ILE A 522 -3.09 -15.53 10.86
CA ILE A 522 -4.07 -15.04 11.83
C ILE A 522 -5.29 -15.98 11.81
N ALA A 523 -5.77 -16.36 12.99
CA ALA A 523 -7.06 -17.04 13.11
C ALA A 523 -8.20 -16.02 12.94
N ALA A 524 -9.22 -16.37 12.15
CA ALA A 524 -10.41 -15.54 11.98
C ALA A 524 -11.35 -15.64 13.20
N SER A 525 -10.97 -15.01 14.31
CA SER A 525 -11.78 -14.95 15.55
C SER A 525 -12.50 -13.59 15.68
N PRO A 526 -13.84 -13.58 15.81
CA PRO A 526 -14.58 -12.35 16.07
C PRO A 526 -14.40 -11.81 17.50
N GLU A 527 -13.84 -12.59 18.42
CA GLU A 527 -13.64 -12.21 19.83
C GLU A 527 -12.39 -11.35 20.03
N SER A 528 -11.30 -11.68 19.36
CA SER A 528 -10.04 -10.92 19.45
C SER A 528 -9.06 -11.29 18.35
N LEU A 529 -8.08 -10.43 18.10
CA LEU A 529 -6.95 -10.74 17.23
C LEU A 529 -6.11 -11.90 17.79
N GLN A 530 -5.91 -12.94 16.98
CA GLN A 530 -5.09 -14.11 17.29
C GLN A 530 -4.06 -14.35 16.19
N GLU A 531 -2.84 -13.85 16.38
CA GLU A 531 -1.69 -14.14 15.52
C GLU A 531 -1.14 -15.52 15.89
N LEU A 532 -1.17 -16.45 14.92
CA LEU A 532 -0.77 -17.85 15.10
C LEU A 532 0.72 -18.03 14.82
N ALA A 533 1.21 -17.44 13.72
CA ALA A 533 2.59 -17.58 13.29
C ALA A 533 3.08 -16.33 12.56
N THR A 534 4.40 -16.13 12.55
CA THR A 534 5.04 -15.04 11.79
C THR A 534 6.34 -15.51 11.15
N HIS A 535 6.66 -14.98 9.97
CA HIS A 535 7.91 -15.25 9.27
C HIS A 535 8.32 -14.04 8.41
N ARG A 536 9.58 -13.62 8.47
CA ARG A 536 10.10 -12.54 7.59
C ARG A 536 10.34 -13.12 6.20
N VAL A 537 9.60 -12.67 5.19
CA VAL A 537 9.68 -13.20 3.81
C VAL A 537 10.39 -12.27 2.84
N LEU A 538 10.40 -10.97 3.15
CA LEU A 538 11.12 -9.92 2.42
C LEU A 538 11.86 -9.02 3.41
N PRO A 539 12.94 -8.34 3.01
CA PRO A 539 13.62 -7.35 3.82
C PRO A 539 12.68 -6.20 4.19
N ASP A 540 13.08 -5.44 5.21
CA ASP A 540 12.35 -4.26 5.69
C ASP A 540 12.42 -3.12 4.65
N ASP A 541 11.50 -3.20 3.68
CA ASP A 541 11.30 -2.28 2.58
C ASP A 541 9.80 -2.18 2.26
N LYS A 542 9.39 -1.25 1.40
CA LYS A 542 7.97 -1.06 1.03
C LYS A 542 7.43 -2.28 0.29
N VAL A 543 6.57 -3.03 0.97
CA VAL A 543 5.83 -4.16 0.41
C VAL A 543 4.36 -3.80 0.31
N TRP A 544 3.96 -3.21 -0.82
CA TRP A 544 2.55 -2.90 -1.10
C TRP A 544 1.89 -3.90 -2.07
N ASN A 545 2.66 -4.83 -2.64
CA ASN A 545 2.18 -5.87 -3.53
C ASN A 545 1.28 -6.85 -2.75
N THR A 546 0.11 -7.17 -3.30
CA THR A 546 -0.66 -8.32 -2.81
C THR A 546 0.16 -9.59 -3.05
N PRO A 547 0.35 -10.49 -2.06
CA PRO A 547 1.01 -11.77 -2.31
C PRO A 547 0.18 -12.63 -3.27
N ALA A 548 0.81 -13.53 -4.00
CA ALA A 548 0.10 -14.59 -4.70
C ALA A 548 0.31 -15.92 -3.99
N ILE A 549 -0.75 -16.72 -3.91
CA ILE A 549 -0.69 -18.05 -3.30
C ILE A 549 -1.33 -19.01 -4.27
N ALA A 550 -0.56 -19.99 -4.70
CA ALA A 550 -0.99 -21.00 -5.65
C ALA A 550 -0.31 -22.32 -5.34
N ARG A 551 -1.07 -23.43 -5.35
CA ARG A 551 -0.54 -24.80 -5.21
C ARG A 551 0.42 -24.98 -4.02
N GLY A 552 0.05 -24.45 -2.85
CA GLY A 552 0.84 -24.52 -1.61
C GLY A 552 2.12 -23.69 -1.63
N LYS A 553 2.27 -22.75 -2.57
CA LYS A 553 3.41 -21.84 -2.65
C LYS A 553 2.96 -20.40 -2.47
N LEU A 554 3.79 -19.63 -1.80
CA LEU A 554 3.66 -18.19 -1.62
C LEU A 554 4.66 -17.48 -2.54
N PHE A 555 4.18 -16.52 -3.32
CA PHE A 555 4.99 -15.62 -4.14
C PHE A 555 4.85 -14.21 -3.58
N VAL A 556 6.00 -13.61 -3.25
CA VAL A 556 6.09 -12.26 -2.70
C VAL A 556 7.11 -11.45 -3.46
N ARG A 557 6.90 -10.15 -3.53
CA ARG A 557 7.87 -9.22 -4.08
C ARG A 557 7.71 -7.82 -3.51
N ASN A 558 8.74 -7.02 -3.68
CA ASN A 558 8.71 -5.57 -3.56
C ASN A 558 9.28 -4.95 -4.86
N ALA A 559 9.74 -3.70 -4.81
CA ALA A 559 10.35 -3.01 -5.95
C ALA A 559 11.79 -3.47 -6.27
N ASN A 560 12.37 -4.40 -5.50
CA ASN A 560 13.79 -4.76 -5.56
C ASN A 560 14.03 -6.25 -5.75
N GLU A 561 13.25 -7.07 -5.05
CA GLU A 561 13.38 -8.50 -5.05
C GLU A 561 12.04 -9.21 -4.91
N MET A 562 12.05 -10.47 -5.33
CA MET A 562 10.95 -11.41 -5.25
C MET A 562 11.45 -12.73 -4.67
N ALA A 563 10.56 -13.47 -4.04
CA ALA A 563 10.84 -14.77 -3.49
C ALA A 563 9.62 -15.70 -3.59
N CYS A 564 9.90 -17.00 -3.63
CA CYS A 564 8.90 -18.05 -3.51
C CYS A 564 9.20 -18.93 -2.31
N TYR A 565 8.15 -19.25 -1.56
CA TYR A 565 8.20 -20.14 -0.41
C TYR A 565 7.21 -21.28 -0.60
N GLU A 566 7.62 -22.48 -0.21
CA GLU A 566 6.72 -23.58 0.06
C GLU A 566 6.05 -23.36 1.43
N LEU A 567 4.72 -23.35 1.44
CA LEU A 567 3.91 -23.14 2.64
C LEU A 567 3.69 -24.47 3.37
N PRO A 568 3.73 -24.49 4.71
CA PRO A 568 3.40 -25.68 5.49
C PRO A 568 1.88 -25.89 5.49
N VAL A 569 1.38 -26.69 4.55
CA VAL A 569 -0.05 -27.01 4.40
C VAL A 569 -0.44 -28.25 5.20
N GLY A 570 -1.61 -28.22 5.85
CA GLY A 570 -2.14 -29.38 6.58
C GLY A 570 -2.98 -28.99 7.80
N LYS A 571 -3.71 -29.97 8.34
CA LYS A 571 -4.30 -29.86 9.68
C LYS A 571 -3.25 -30.36 10.68
N GLU A 572 -3.06 -29.61 11.75
CA GLU A 572 -2.33 -30.11 12.94
C GLU A 572 -3.08 -31.25 13.62
#